data_AF-A0A9P6C175-F1
#
_entry.id   AF-A0A9P6C175-F1
#
_cell.length_a   1.000
_cell.length_b   1.000
_cell.length_c   1.000
_cell.angle_alpha   90.00
_cell.angle_beta   90.00
_cell.angle_gamma   90.00
#
_symmetry.space_group_name_H-M   'P 1'
#
loop_
_entity.id
_entity.type
_entity.pdbx_description
1 polymer ?
#
loop_
_entity_poly.entity_id
_entity_poly.type
_entity_poly.pdbx_seq_one_letter_code
_entity_poly.pdbx_strand_id
1 'polypeptide(L)'
;MTAIMILHIRSKYTAVGRKEIVMFFWMYALIELLALFLDSGVIPTSNVVYPWFAAAYTGLVAATYCCLLVNGFVGFQFAEDGTPLSLWFLRISCLVIFGISFFISAATFKQFAGFKYDKPIGLWIVYILWPLICTVIYVVSQLVLVFRTLDDRWPIGDIVFGTAFFTIAQVLLFAFSVTICDAIKHYIDGLFFFTLCMLLSVMMVYKYWDSITREDLEFSVGSKAAVWEVKDPLLAGPGGPDYEEDTASNYHGGAPASLVGGLSGQQLYQKGGYPVRAYPPSAGGGY
;
A
#
# COMPACT_ATOMS: atom_id res chain seq x y z
N MET A 1 -9.17 -6.42 -1.36
CA MET A 1 -7.71 -6.19 -1.47
C MET A 1 -7.32 -4.72 -1.26
N THR A 2 -7.96 -3.77 -1.94
CA THR A 2 -7.71 -2.32 -1.78
C THR A 2 -7.75 -1.82 -0.34
N ALA A 3 -8.78 -2.18 0.42
CA ALA A 3 -8.87 -1.82 1.84
C ALA A 3 -7.65 -2.32 2.65
N ILE A 4 -7.19 -3.55 2.39
CA ILE A 4 -6.03 -4.15 3.07
C ILE A 4 -4.76 -3.35 2.72
N MET A 5 -4.56 -3.01 1.45
CA MET A 5 -3.41 -2.19 1.02
C MET A 5 -3.41 -0.82 1.72
N ILE A 6 -4.56 -0.14 1.77
CA ILE A 6 -4.68 1.15 2.47
C ILE A 6 -4.32 1.03 3.96
N LEU A 7 -4.75 -0.03 4.63
CA LEU A 7 -4.43 -0.24 6.06
C LEU A 7 -2.93 -0.44 6.28
N HIS A 8 -2.25 -1.22 5.43
CA HIS A 8 -0.80 -1.45 5.54
C HIS A 8 0.02 -0.19 5.24
N ILE A 9 -0.41 0.64 4.27
CA ILE A 9 0.26 1.92 4.02
C ILE A 9 0.13 2.84 5.23
N ARG A 10 -1.04 2.85 5.87
CA ARG A 10 -1.30 3.68 7.06
C ARG A 10 -0.57 3.21 8.31
N SER A 11 -0.16 1.94 8.41
CA SER A 11 0.61 1.45 9.54
C SER A 11 2.08 1.91 9.52
N LYS A 12 2.62 2.35 8.37
CA LYS A 12 3.97 2.95 8.30
C LYS A 12 3.90 4.43 8.69
N TYR A 13 4.74 4.88 9.62
CA TYR A 13 4.67 6.26 10.13
C TYR A 13 5.61 7.24 9.43
N THR A 14 6.79 6.77 9.02
CA THR A 14 7.89 7.56 8.44
C THR A 14 8.07 7.34 6.93
N ALA A 15 7.29 6.46 6.33
CA ALA A 15 7.41 6.11 4.92
C ALA A 15 7.23 7.30 3.97
N VAL A 16 8.18 7.41 3.05
CA VAL A 16 8.17 8.37 1.94
C VAL A 16 6.96 8.11 1.05
N GLY A 17 6.23 9.16 0.70
CA GLY A 17 5.15 9.20 -0.26
C GLY A 17 3.86 8.64 0.27
N ARG A 18 3.79 8.36 1.57
CA ARG A 18 2.67 7.64 2.19
C ARG A 18 1.33 8.34 1.96
N LYS A 19 1.25 9.65 2.11
CA LYS A 19 -0.04 10.37 1.99
C LYS A 19 -0.49 10.47 0.53
N GLU A 20 0.48 10.62 -0.37
CA GLU A 20 0.34 10.74 -1.81
C GLU A 20 -0.12 9.41 -2.42
N ILE A 21 0.50 8.29 -2.04
CA ILE A 21 0.14 6.97 -2.57
C ILE A 21 -1.19 6.47 -2.00
N VAL A 22 -1.53 6.83 -0.76
CA VAL A 22 -2.86 6.53 -0.18
C VAL A 22 -3.97 7.18 -1.00
N MET A 23 -3.75 8.39 -1.53
CA MET A 23 -4.72 9.05 -2.39
C MET A 23 -4.95 8.26 -3.69
N PHE A 24 -3.90 7.69 -4.30
CA PHE A 24 -4.03 6.81 -5.46
C PHE A 24 -4.95 5.60 -5.15
N PHE A 25 -4.74 4.91 -4.02
CA PHE A 25 -5.57 3.76 -3.66
C PHE A 25 -7.02 4.13 -3.30
N TRP A 26 -7.26 5.31 -2.72
CA TRP A 26 -8.62 5.82 -2.51
C TRP A 26 -9.34 6.12 -3.83
N MET A 27 -8.65 6.74 -4.79
CA MET A 27 -9.21 6.98 -6.11
C MET A 27 -9.50 5.67 -6.85
N TYR A 28 -8.59 4.70 -6.77
CA TYR A 28 -8.81 3.37 -7.33
C TYR A 28 -10.02 2.66 -6.68
N ALA A 29 -10.17 2.71 -5.35
CA ALA A 29 -11.34 2.16 -4.67
C ALA A 29 -12.66 2.83 -5.11
N LEU A 30 -12.63 4.15 -5.33
CA LEU A 30 -13.79 4.89 -5.84
C LEU A 30 -14.13 4.51 -7.29
N ILE A 31 -13.13 4.31 -8.14
CA ILE A 31 -13.31 3.84 -9.54
C ILE A 31 -13.98 2.47 -9.55
N GLU A 32 -13.49 1.51 -8.75
CA GLU A 32 -14.06 0.16 -8.69
C GLU A 32 -15.52 0.18 -8.17
N LEU A 33 -15.83 1.06 -7.23
CA LEU A 33 -17.20 1.27 -6.78
C LEU A 33 -18.10 1.81 -7.90
N LEU A 34 -17.62 2.79 -8.68
CA LEU A 34 -18.37 3.32 -9.82
C LEU A 34 -18.49 2.29 -10.95
N ALA A 35 -17.45 1.50 -11.19
CA ALA A 35 -17.44 0.42 -12.18
C ALA A 35 -18.55 -0.59 -11.89
N LEU A 36 -18.76 -0.96 -10.61
CA LEU A 36 -19.87 -1.82 -10.23
C LEU A 36 -21.21 -1.29 -10.75
N PHE A 37 -21.51 -0.01 -10.57
CA PHE A 37 -22.79 0.57 -11.05
C PHE A 37 -22.92 0.61 -12.57
N LEU A 38 -21.81 0.77 -13.30
CA LEU A 38 -21.78 0.86 -14.76
C LEU A 38 -21.81 -0.53 -15.41
N ASP A 39 -21.07 -1.49 -14.88
CA ASP A 39 -20.87 -2.83 -15.47
C ASP A 39 -21.97 -3.82 -15.08
N SER A 40 -22.55 -3.69 -13.88
CA SER A 40 -23.64 -4.58 -13.42
C SER A 40 -25.00 -4.28 -14.05
N GLY A 41 -25.11 -3.21 -14.85
CA GLY A 41 -26.37 -2.81 -15.47
C GLY A 41 -27.41 -2.27 -14.48
N VAL A 42 -27.04 -2.01 -13.21
CA VAL A 42 -27.92 -1.36 -12.21
C VAL A 42 -28.45 -0.04 -12.72
N ILE A 43 -27.64 0.71 -13.47
CA ILE A 43 -28.08 1.88 -14.23
C ILE A 43 -28.19 1.47 -15.70
N PRO A 44 -29.42 1.37 -16.26
CA PRO A 44 -29.60 1.06 -17.67
C PRO A 44 -28.96 2.14 -18.56
N THR A 45 -28.35 1.72 -19.66
CA THR A 45 -27.70 2.63 -20.63
C THR A 45 -28.66 3.63 -21.27
N SER A 46 -29.97 3.33 -21.29
CA SER A 46 -31.03 4.22 -21.76
C SER A 46 -31.39 5.33 -20.77
N ASN A 47 -30.98 5.22 -19.51
CA ASN A 47 -31.30 6.21 -18.49
C ASN A 47 -30.50 7.50 -18.72
N VAL A 48 -31.16 8.65 -18.58
CA VAL A 48 -30.56 9.99 -18.68
C VAL A 48 -29.40 10.24 -17.71
N VAL A 49 -29.34 9.44 -16.63
CA VAL A 49 -28.29 9.50 -15.60
C VAL A 49 -27.01 8.78 -16.03
N TYR A 50 -27.11 7.75 -16.88
CA TYR A 50 -25.97 6.92 -17.28
C TYR A 50 -24.78 7.72 -17.85
N PRO A 51 -24.98 8.68 -18.78
CA PRO A 51 -23.87 9.45 -19.35
C PRO A 51 -23.12 10.30 -18.31
N TRP A 52 -23.80 10.76 -17.27
CA TRP A 52 -23.16 11.54 -16.20
C TRP A 52 -22.27 10.67 -15.31
N PHE A 53 -22.72 9.44 -15.01
CA PHE A 53 -21.90 8.47 -14.29
C PHE A 53 -20.72 7.99 -15.12
N ALA A 54 -20.92 7.74 -16.41
CA ALA A 54 -19.83 7.42 -17.34
C ALA A 54 -18.82 8.58 -17.45
N ALA A 55 -19.29 9.84 -17.48
CA ALA A 55 -18.42 11.01 -17.47
C ALA A 55 -17.62 11.14 -16.16
N ALA A 56 -18.24 10.89 -15.01
CA ALA A 56 -17.56 10.88 -13.72
C ALA A 56 -16.50 9.76 -13.65
N TYR A 57 -16.85 8.56 -14.10
CA TYR A 57 -15.93 7.42 -14.16
C TYR A 57 -14.72 7.70 -15.06
N THR A 58 -14.94 8.15 -16.29
CA THR A 58 -13.86 8.50 -17.22
C THR A 58 -12.95 9.62 -16.68
N GLY A 59 -13.54 10.61 -16.00
CA GLY A 59 -12.78 11.65 -15.31
C GLY A 59 -11.91 11.12 -14.16
N LEU A 60 -12.45 10.23 -13.33
CA LEU A 60 -11.71 9.61 -12.24
C LEU A 60 -10.57 8.73 -12.74
N VAL A 61 -10.79 7.98 -13.82
CA VAL A 61 -9.75 7.16 -14.45
C VAL A 61 -8.59 8.06 -14.89
N ALA A 62 -8.85 9.11 -15.66
CA ALA A 62 -7.82 10.04 -16.12
C ALA A 62 -7.07 10.72 -14.97
N ALA A 63 -7.79 11.13 -13.93
CA ALA A 63 -7.21 11.74 -12.74
C ALA A 63 -6.36 10.75 -11.92
N THR A 64 -6.72 9.47 -11.89
CA THR A 64 -5.94 8.43 -11.20
C THR A 64 -4.61 8.17 -11.89
N TYR A 65 -4.55 8.20 -13.23
CA TYR A 65 -3.28 8.14 -13.96
C TYR A 65 -2.43 9.41 -13.78
N CYS A 66 -3.05 10.58 -13.61
CA CYS A 66 -2.34 11.80 -13.18
C CYS A 66 -1.75 11.63 -11.77
N CYS A 67 -2.53 11.08 -10.84
CA CYS A 67 -2.08 10.76 -9.48
C CYS A 67 -0.89 9.78 -9.51
N LEU A 68 -0.94 8.74 -10.34
CA LEU A 68 0.15 7.78 -10.53
C LEU A 68 1.42 8.48 -11.01
N LEU A 69 1.31 9.37 -12.00
CA LEU A 69 2.43 10.12 -12.55
C LEU A 69 3.07 11.03 -11.48
N VAL A 70 2.26 11.78 -10.73
CA VAL A 70 2.76 12.65 -9.65
C VAL A 70 3.47 11.82 -8.58
N ASN A 71 2.87 10.70 -8.14
CA ASN A 71 3.50 9.76 -7.22
C ASN A 71 4.84 9.22 -7.75
N GLY A 72 4.95 8.99 -9.05
CA GLY A 72 6.21 8.56 -9.66
C GLY A 72 7.35 9.58 -9.54
N PHE A 73 7.03 10.87 -9.45
CA PHE A 73 8.01 11.93 -9.24
C PHE A 73 8.36 12.18 -7.77
N VAL A 74 7.50 11.78 -6.83
CA VAL A 74 7.75 11.93 -5.39
C VAL A 74 9.01 11.19 -4.97
N GLY A 75 9.29 10.02 -5.57
CA GLY A 75 10.50 9.26 -5.29
C GLY A 75 11.83 9.95 -5.67
N PHE A 76 11.81 11.02 -6.47
CA PHE A 76 12.99 11.83 -6.77
C PHE A 76 13.23 12.96 -5.75
N GLN A 77 12.33 13.14 -4.78
CA GLN A 77 12.43 14.14 -3.72
C GLN A 77 12.60 15.59 -4.24
N PHE A 78 12.07 15.91 -5.43
CA PHE A 78 12.10 17.28 -5.97
C PHE A 78 11.34 18.29 -5.10
N ALA A 79 10.32 17.81 -4.38
CA ALA A 79 9.61 18.54 -3.36
C ALA A 79 9.59 17.70 -2.09
N GLU A 80 9.68 18.35 -0.93
CA GLU A 80 9.56 17.67 0.35
C GLU A 80 8.22 16.94 0.45
N ASP A 81 8.32 15.64 0.65
CA ASP A 81 7.22 14.70 0.76
C ASP A 81 6.32 15.01 1.97
N GLY A 82 5.00 14.84 1.83
CA GLY A 82 4.06 15.00 2.94
C GLY A 82 3.86 16.45 3.39
N THR A 83 4.54 17.41 2.77
CA THR A 83 4.28 18.84 2.95
C THR A 83 2.87 19.20 2.47
N PRO A 84 2.21 20.18 3.11
CA PRO A 84 0.90 20.66 2.64
C PRO A 84 0.93 21.09 1.17
N LEU A 85 2.05 21.64 0.69
CA LEU A 85 2.24 22.07 -0.69
C LEU A 85 2.19 20.87 -1.64
N SER A 86 2.98 19.80 -1.39
CA SER A 86 2.95 18.57 -2.18
C SER A 86 1.54 17.98 -2.30
N LEU A 87 0.83 17.89 -1.17
CA LEU A 87 -0.51 17.31 -1.13
C LEU A 87 -1.55 18.15 -1.86
N TRP A 88 -1.50 19.48 -1.71
CA TRP A 88 -2.41 20.37 -2.42
C TRP A 88 -2.11 20.40 -3.91
N PHE A 89 -0.83 20.34 -4.31
CA PHE A 89 -0.44 20.21 -5.70
C PHE A 89 -1.03 18.94 -6.33
N LEU A 90 -0.87 17.79 -5.66
CA LEU A 90 -1.43 16.51 -6.13
C LEU A 90 -2.97 16.57 -6.21
N ARG A 91 -3.63 17.14 -5.21
CA ARG A 91 -5.11 17.24 -5.20
C ARG A 91 -5.63 18.14 -6.31
N ILE A 92 -5.00 19.31 -6.49
CA ILE A 92 -5.40 20.27 -7.51
C ILE A 92 -5.13 19.72 -8.91
N SER A 93 -3.98 19.07 -9.14
CA SER A 93 -3.68 18.46 -10.44
C SER A 93 -4.69 17.37 -10.80
N CYS A 94 -5.02 16.49 -9.84
CA CYS A 94 -6.05 15.48 -10.03
C CYS A 94 -7.44 16.10 -10.29
N LEU A 95 -7.82 17.16 -9.56
CA LEU A 95 -9.10 17.84 -9.74
C LEU A 95 -9.20 18.51 -11.12
N VAL A 96 -8.14 19.16 -11.58
CA VAL A 96 -8.08 19.79 -12.91
C VAL A 96 -8.23 18.74 -14.01
N ILE A 97 -7.47 17.64 -13.96
CA ILE A 97 -7.57 16.56 -14.96
C ILE A 97 -8.94 15.87 -14.91
N PHE A 98 -9.49 15.68 -13.70
CA PHE A 98 -10.85 15.19 -13.51
C PHE A 98 -11.87 16.09 -14.21
N GLY A 99 -11.81 17.41 -13.97
CA GLY A 99 -12.75 18.37 -14.54
C GLY A 99 -12.68 18.46 -16.06
N ILE A 100 -11.46 18.48 -16.62
CA ILE A 100 -11.26 18.49 -18.08
C ILE A 100 -11.82 17.21 -18.71
N SER A 101 -11.48 16.06 -18.14
CA SER A 101 -11.89 14.75 -18.67
C SER A 101 -13.40 14.53 -18.53
N PHE A 102 -13.98 14.95 -17.40
CA PHE A 102 -15.42 14.96 -17.18
C PHE A 102 -16.15 15.83 -18.21
N PHE A 103 -15.64 17.04 -18.47
CA PHE A 103 -16.21 17.93 -19.47
C PHE A 103 -16.15 17.34 -20.88
N ILE A 104 -15.00 16.80 -21.28
CA ILE A 104 -14.84 16.15 -22.60
C ILE A 104 -15.81 14.99 -22.76
N SER A 105 -15.95 14.16 -21.72
CA SER A 105 -16.86 13.01 -21.73
C SER A 105 -18.33 13.43 -21.79
N ALA A 106 -18.75 14.36 -20.93
CA ALA A 106 -20.11 14.89 -20.92
C ALA A 106 -20.47 15.63 -22.23
N ALA A 107 -19.55 16.43 -22.77
CA ALA A 107 -19.73 17.13 -24.04
C ALA A 107 -19.83 16.13 -25.20
N THR A 108 -19.02 15.06 -25.18
CA THR A 108 -19.12 13.98 -26.14
C THR A 108 -20.48 13.32 -26.07
N PHE A 109 -21.01 12.98 -24.89
CA PHE A 109 -22.35 12.37 -24.71
C PHE A 109 -23.55 13.29 -25.00
N LYS A 110 -23.36 14.61 -25.12
CA LYS A 110 -24.44 15.56 -25.45
C LYS A 110 -24.33 16.19 -26.84
N GLN A 111 -23.35 15.77 -27.66
CA GLN A 111 -22.91 16.48 -28.90
C GLN A 111 -22.76 17.99 -28.71
N PHE A 112 -22.16 18.38 -27.59
CA PHE A 112 -21.98 19.79 -27.28
C PHE A 112 -20.54 20.23 -27.63
N ALA A 113 -20.36 21.52 -27.95
CA ALA A 113 -19.05 22.11 -28.24
C ALA A 113 -18.25 21.44 -29.39
N GLY A 114 -18.93 20.91 -30.41
CA GLY A 114 -18.29 20.30 -31.59
C GLY A 114 -17.81 18.86 -31.39
N PHE A 115 -17.97 18.30 -30.19
CA PHE A 115 -17.80 16.88 -29.94
C PHE A 115 -18.98 16.10 -30.53
N LYS A 116 -18.69 14.95 -31.13
CA LYS A 116 -19.71 14.08 -31.71
C LYS A 116 -19.51 12.65 -31.26
N TYR A 117 -20.61 11.90 -31.20
CA TYR A 117 -20.62 10.47 -30.84
C TYR A 117 -20.01 9.59 -31.93
N ASP A 118 -20.08 10.04 -33.19
CA ASP A 118 -19.63 9.29 -34.37
C ASP A 118 -18.10 9.21 -34.47
N LYS A 119 -17.40 10.24 -33.98
CA LYS A 119 -15.95 10.33 -33.96
C LYS A 119 -15.48 10.87 -32.61
N PRO A 120 -15.51 10.05 -31.55
CA PRO A 120 -15.18 10.48 -30.18
C PRO A 120 -13.67 10.59 -29.96
N ILE A 121 -12.98 11.44 -30.73
CA ILE A 121 -11.52 11.62 -30.67
C ILE A 121 -11.08 12.09 -29.28
N GLY A 122 -11.83 13.02 -28.66
CA GLY A 122 -11.53 13.50 -27.31
C GLY A 122 -11.59 12.37 -26.27
N LEU A 123 -12.57 11.48 -26.39
CA LEU A 123 -12.71 10.32 -25.51
C LEU A 123 -11.57 9.32 -25.70
N TRP A 124 -11.15 9.09 -26.95
CA TRP A 124 -10.01 8.24 -27.27
C TRP A 124 -8.71 8.77 -26.64
N ILE A 125 -8.47 10.09 -26.70
CA ILE A 125 -7.29 10.70 -26.08
C ILE A 125 -7.31 10.51 -24.56
N VAL A 126 -8.43 10.82 -23.91
CA VAL A 126 -8.55 10.79 -22.44
C VAL A 126 -8.51 9.36 -21.90
N TYR A 127 -9.13 8.40 -22.58
CA TYR A 127 -9.34 7.06 -22.06
C TYR A 127 -8.25 6.06 -22.49
N ILE A 128 -7.56 6.31 -23.61
CA ILE A 128 -6.53 5.40 -24.13
C ILE A 128 -5.16 6.08 -24.09
N LEU A 129 -5.00 7.21 -24.80
CA LEU A 129 -3.68 7.82 -25.00
C LEU A 129 -3.08 8.37 -23.69
N TRP A 130 -3.88 9.09 -22.90
CA TRP A 130 -3.45 9.70 -21.65
C TRP A 130 -2.98 8.65 -20.61
N PRO A 131 -3.77 7.61 -20.27
CA PRO A 131 -3.32 6.51 -19.42
C PRO A 131 -2.03 5.85 -19.90
N LEU A 132 -1.91 5.60 -21.21
CA LEU A 132 -0.72 4.99 -21.79
C LEU A 132 0.52 5.86 -21.58
N ILE A 133 0.43 7.16 -21.86
CA ILE A 133 1.53 8.09 -21.66
C ILE A 133 1.92 8.17 -20.18
N CYS A 134 0.94 8.31 -19.28
CA CYS A 134 1.20 8.36 -17.84
C CYS A 134 1.90 7.11 -17.33
N THR A 135 1.44 5.92 -17.75
CA THR A 135 2.04 4.64 -17.35
C THR A 135 3.46 4.50 -17.88
N VAL A 136 3.72 4.86 -19.15
CA VAL A 136 5.09 4.79 -19.72
C VAL A 136 6.04 5.73 -18.96
N ILE A 137 5.63 6.98 -18.71
CA ILE A 137 6.43 7.94 -17.95
C ILE A 137 6.68 7.41 -16.54
N TYR A 138 5.67 6.85 -15.87
CA TYR A 138 5.80 6.26 -14.54
C TYR A 138 6.80 5.09 -14.54
N VAL A 139 6.69 4.14 -15.46
CA VAL A 139 7.60 2.99 -15.54
C VAL A 139 9.04 3.43 -15.79
N VAL A 140 9.25 4.35 -16.74
CA VAL A 140 10.59 4.87 -17.02
C VAL A 140 11.16 5.61 -15.81
N SER A 141 10.35 6.43 -15.14
CA SER A 141 10.81 7.18 -13.96
C SER A 141 11.15 6.24 -12.79
N GLN A 142 10.36 5.20 -12.54
CA GLN A 142 10.67 4.21 -11.50
C GLN A 142 11.92 3.40 -11.82
N LEU A 143 12.11 3.00 -13.09
CA LEU A 143 13.34 2.31 -13.49
C LEU A 143 14.56 3.21 -13.28
N VAL A 144 14.50 4.49 -13.67
CA VAL A 144 15.61 5.43 -13.45
C VAL A 144 15.93 5.58 -11.97
N LEU A 145 14.91 5.71 -11.12
CA LEU A 145 15.06 5.81 -9.66
C LEU A 145 15.78 4.57 -9.11
N VAL A 146 15.28 3.36 -9.43
CA VAL A 146 15.88 2.12 -8.94
C VAL A 146 17.30 1.93 -9.48
N PHE A 147 17.58 2.32 -10.74
CA PHE A 147 18.91 2.16 -11.31
C PHE A 147 19.96 3.11 -10.71
N ARG A 148 19.56 4.34 -10.38
CA ARG A 148 20.47 5.42 -9.97
C ARG A 148 20.59 5.60 -8.46
N THR A 149 19.53 5.30 -7.71
CA THR A 149 19.42 5.68 -6.30
C THR A 149 19.44 4.49 -5.35
N LEU A 150 18.90 3.32 -5.74
CA LEU A 150 18.79 2.16 -4.86
C LEU A 150 19.91 1.13 -5.10
N ASP A 151 20.43 0.61 -4.00
CA ASP A 151 21.36 -0.53 -4.01
C ASP A 151 20.62 -1.87 -4.21
N ASP A 152 19.42 -2.02 -3.61
CA ASP A 152 18.58 -3.21 -3.79
C ASP A 152 17.85 -3.16 -5.14
N ARG A 153 18.01 -4.24 -5.92
CA ARG A 153 17.42 -4.41 -7.26
C ARG A 153 16.16 -5.25 -7.24
N TRP A 154 15.73 -5.77 -6.09
CA TRP A 154 14.48 -6.49 -5.94
C TRP A 154 13.25 -5.74 -6.49
N PRO A 155 13.10 -4.41 -6.31
CA PRO A 155 11.94 -3.66 -6.81
C PRO A 155 11.80 -3.65 -8.34
N ILE A 156 12.86 -4.00 -9.09
CA ILE A 156 12.80 -4.12 -10.55
C ILE A 156 11.80 -5.22 -10.95
N GLY A 157 11.77 -6.32 -10.19
CA GLY A 157 10.81 -7.40 -10.43
C GLY A 157 9.37 -6.91 -10.35
N ASP A 158 9.04 -6.12 -9.33
CA ASP A 158 7.69 -5.57 -9.15
C ASP A 158 7.29 -4.63 -10.30
N ILE A 159 8.22 -3.80 -10.80
CA ILE A 159 7.98 -2.93 -11.96
C ILE A 159 7.71 -3.76 -13.22
N VAL A 160 8.52 -4.78 -13.48
CA VAL A 160 8.40 -5.64 -14.68
C VAL A 160 7.09 -6.43 -14.64
N PHE A 161 6.77 -7.07 -13.50
CA PHE A 161 5.52 -7.82 -13.36
C PHE A 161 4.30 -6.89 -13.44
N GLY A 162 4.35 -5.71 -12.82
CA GLY A 162 3.28 -4.71 -12.93
C GLY A 162 3.03 -4.29 -14.38
N THR A 163 4.09 -3.95 -15.11
CA THR A 163 4.01 -3.55 -16.53
C THR A 163 3.52 -4.69 -17.42
N ALA A 164 3.95 -5.92 -17.15
CA ALA A 164 3.48 -7.11 -17.86
C ALA A 164 1.98 -7.32 -17.65
N PHE A 165 1.49 -7.29 -16.40
CA PHE A 165 0.05 -7.43 -16.12
C PHE A 165 -0.78 -6.32 -16.73
N PHE A 166 -0.31 -5.07 -16.69
CA PHE A 166 -0.97 -3.95 -17.36
C PHE A 166 -1.06 -4.19 -18.87
N THR A 167 0.02 -4.59 -19.52
CA THR A 167 0.06 -4.82 -20.97
C THR A 167 -0.86 -5.98 -21.36
N ILE A 168 -0.83 -7.08 -20.59
CA ILE A 168 -1.71 -8.22 -20.78
C ILE A 168 -3.17 -7.80 -20.62
N ALA A 169 -3.50 -6.96 -19.63
CA ALA A 169 -4.87 -6.45 -19.47
C ALA A 169 -5.36 -5.72 -20.73
N GLN A 170 -4.56 -4.80 -21.27
CA GLN A 170 -4.92 -4.06 -22.48
C GLN A 170 -5.10 -4.99 -23.69
N VAL A 171 -4.20 -5.95 -23.87
CA VAL A 171 -4.27 -6.92 -24.97
C VAL A 171 -5.52 -7.81 -24.85
N LEU A 172 -5.84 -8.29 -23.64
CA LEU A 172 -7.02 -9.10 -23.41
C LEU A 172 -8.32 -8.33 -23.72
N LEU A 173 -8.39 -7.06 -23.32
CA LEU A 173 -9.57 -6.23 -23.57
C LEU A 173 -9.73 -5.86 -25.06
N PHE A 174 -8.66 -5.42 -25.72
CA PHE A 174 -8.77 -4.89 -27.09
C PHE A 174 -8.66 -5.94 -28.19
N ALA A 175 -7.89 -7.02 -28.00
CA ALA A 175 -7.66 -8.03 -29.03
C ALA A 175 -8.49 -9.30 -28.82
N PHE A 176 -8.66 -9.76 -27.57
CA PHE A 176 -9.19 -11.09 -27.29
C PHE A 176 -10.58 -11.10 -26.63
N SER A 177 -11.17 -9.95 -26.28
CA SER A 177 -12.43 -9.90 -25.52
C SER A 177 -13.56 -10.69 -26.17
N VAL A 178 -13.78 -10.51 -27.48
CA VAL A 178 -14.84 -11.23 -28.22
C VAL A 178 -14.53 -12.72 -28.32
N THR A 179 -13.27 -13.07 -28.62
CA THR A 179 -12.83 -14.47 -28.71
C THR A 179 -13.02 -15.23 -27.39
N ILE A 180 -12.76 -14.57 -26.25
CA ILE A 180 -12.96 -15.14 -24.92
C ILE A 180 -14.46 -15.31 -24.62
N CYS A 181 -15.26 -14.29 -24.93
CA CYS A 181 -16.71 -14.34 -24.73
C CYS A 181 -17.36 -15.50 -25.51
N ASP A 182 -16.95 -15.70 -26.77
CA ASP A 182 -17.42 -16.80 -27.61
C ASP A 182 -16.94 -18.17 -27.11
N ALA A 183 -15.67 -18.27 -26.68
CA ALA A 183 -15.10 -19.52 -26.19
C ALA A 183 -15.76 -20.03 -24.90
N ILE A 184 -16.20 -19.12 -24.02
CA ILE A 184 -16.81 -19.44 -22.72
C ILE A 184 -18.34 -19.30 -22.78
N LYS A 185 -18.96 -19.35 -23.98
CA LYS A 185 -20.42 -19.31 -24.17
C LYS A 185 -21.11 -18.16 -23.41
N HIS A 186 -20.50 -16.98 -23.39
CA HIS A 186 -21.04 -15.78 -22.75
C HIS A 186 -21.25 -15.88 -21.22
N TYR A 187 -20.61 -16.83 -20.53
CA TYR A 187 -20.61 -16.85 -19.06
C TYR A 187 -19.60 -15.86 -18.46
N ILE A 188 -18.48 -15.62 -19.15
CA ILE A 188 -17.41 -14.70 -18.75
C ILE A 188 -17.04 -13.86 -19.97
N ASP A 189 -16.90 -12.56 -19.77
CA ASP A 189 -16.44 -11.60 -20.78
C ASP A 189 -14.97 -11.19 -20.53
N GLY A 190 -14.31 -10.65 -21.55
CA GLY A 190 -12.95 -10.12 -21.47
C GLY A 190 -12.78 -9.04 -20.41
N LEU A 191 -13.85 -8.32 -20.04
CA LEU A 191 -13.84 -7.36 -18.92
C LEU A 191 -13.45 -7.99 -17.58
N PHE A 192 -13.82 -9.26 -17.33
CA PHE A 192 -13.43 -9.97 -16.11
C PHE A 192 -11.91 -10.19 -16.04
N PHE A 193 -11.31 -10.66 -17.14
CA PHE A 193 -9.85 -10.87 -17.19
C PHE A 193 -9.08 -9.55 -17.21
N PHE A 194 -9.62 -8.52 -17.86
CA PHE A 194 -9.09 -7.16 -17.82
C PHE A 194 -9.02 -6.62 -16.39
N THR A 195 -10.13 -6.67 -15.65
CA THR A 195 -10.19 -6.17 -14.27
C THR A 195 -9.29 -6.97 -13.33
N LEU A 196 -9.19 -8.29 -13.50
CA LEU A 196 -8.25 -9.13 -12.75
C LEU A 196 -6.79 -8.73 -13.02
N CYS A 197 -6.37 -8.62 -14.28
CA CYS A 197 -5.01 -8.23 -14.62
C CYS A 197 -4.70 -6.79 -14.19
N MET A 198 -5.67 -5.87 -14.27
CA MET A 198 -5.53 -4.51 -13.74
C MET A 198 -5.34 -4.50 -12.22
N LEU A 199 -6.11 -5.32 -11.48
CA LEU A 199 -5.95 -5.46 -10.04
C LEU A 199 -4.54 -5.98 -9.69
N LEU A 200 -4.05 -7.01 -10.41
CA LEU A 200 -2.68 -7.52 -10.21
C LEU A 200 -1.62 -6.44 -10.50
N SER A 201 -1.81 -5.64 -11.55
CA SER A 201 -0.94 -4.50 -11.85
C SER A 201 -0.92 -3.49 -10.70
N VAL A 202 -2.09 -3.12 -10.17
CA VAL A 202 -2.20 -2.19 -9.03
C VAL A 202 -1.58 -2.77 -7.76
N MET A 203 -1.69 -4.09 -7.55
CA MET A 203 -1.01 -4.76 -6.43
C MET A 203 0.52 -4.72 -6.59
N MET A 204 1.05 -4.77 -7.80
CA MET A 204 2.49 -4.62 -8.02
C MET A 204 2.96 -3.18 -7.78
N VAL A 205 2.13 -2.16 -8.07
CA VAL A 205 2.41 -0.77 -7.66
C VAL A 205 2.49 -0.65 -6.14
N TYR A 206 1.57 -1.30 -5.40
CA TYR A 206 1.64 -1.37 -3.94
C TYR A 206 2.92 -2.07 -3.46
N LYS A 207 3.23 -3.26 -4.02
CA LYS A 207 4.44 -4.01 -3.64
C LYS A 207 5.72 -3.26 -3.92
N TYR A 208 5.79 -2.57 -5.05
CA TYR A 208 6.91 -1.70 -5.38
C TYR A 208 7.09 -0.61 -4.32
N TRP A 209 6.02 0.12 -3.97
CA TRP A 209 6.05 1.14 -2.92
C TRP A 209 6.44 0.56 -1.55
N ASP A 210 5.92 -0.62 -1.20
CA ASP A 210 6.26 -1.30 0.04
C ASP A 210 7.73 -1.74 0.07
N SER A 211 8.27 -2.19 -1.07
CA SER A 211 9.66 -2.66 -1.20
C SER A 211 10.69 -1.54 -1.09
N ILE A 212 10.37 -0.33 -1.51
CA ILE A 212 11.26 0.85 -1.40
C ILE A 212 11.14 1.57 -0.05
N THR A 213 10.21 1.14 0.83
CA THR A 213 9.98 1.73 2.17
C THR A 213 10.10 0.66 3.26
N ARG A 214 10.96 -0.35 3.06
CA ARG A 214 11.08 -1.48 4.00
C ARG A 214 11.75 -1.08 5.30
N GLU A 215 12.75 -0.21 5.23
CA GLU A 215 13.49 0.33 6.39
C GLU A 215 12.59 1.08 7.39
N ASP A 216 11.47 1.67 6.96
CA ASP A 216 10.57 2.40 7.87
C ASP A 216 9.82 1.52 8.90
N LEU A 217 9.93 0.20 8.80
CA LEU A 217 9.38 -0.75 9.79
C LEU A 217 10.37 -1.09 10.91
N GLU A 218 11.68 -0.86 10.71
CA GLU A 218 12.72 -1.31 11.66
C GLU A 218 12.84 -0.42 12.90
N PHE A 219 12.32 0.81 12.82
CA PHE A 219 12.28 1.74 13.95
C PHE A 219 11.07 1.57 14.89
N SER A 220 10.14 0.63 14.61
CA SER A 220 8.95 0.41 15.46
C SER A 220 8.87 -0.93 16.19
N VAL A 221 9.79 -1.88 15.98
CA VAL A 221 9.91 -3.05 16.88
C VAL A 221 11.37 -3.45 17.01
N GLY A 222 12.09 -2.81 17.94
CA GLY A 222 13.51 -3.13 18.12
C GLY A 222 14.36 -2.26 19.03
N SER A 223 13.82 -1.22 19.68
CA SER A 223 14.50 -0.65 20.84
C SER A 223 14.42 -1.62 22.03
N LYS A 224 15.22 -2.70 21.99
CA LYS A 224 16.08 -3.02 23.13
C LYS A 224 17.25 -2.02 23.15
N ALA A 225 16.95 -0.73 23.00
CA ALA A 225 17.89 0.36 23.19
C ALA A 225 17.81 0.78 24.66
N ALA A 226 18.24 -0.13 25.52
CA ALA A 226 18.81 0.17 26.82
C ALA A 226 19.71 -0.99 27.27
N VAL A 227 20.56 -1.51 26.37
CA VAL A 227 21.79 -2.22 26.78
C VAL A 227 22.89 -1.17 26.94
N TRP A 228 22.58 -0.12 27.70
CA TRP A 228 23.59 0.69 28.38
C TRP A 228 23.47 0.43 29.87
N GLU A 229 23.26 -0.83 30.27
CA GLU A 229 23.76 -1.22 31.57
C GLU A 229 25.27 -1.08 31.51
N VAL A 230 25.75 0.04 32.04
CA VAL A 230 27.14 0.25 32.38
C VAL A 230 27.51 -0.86 33.34
N LYS A 231 28.00 -1.98 32.80
CA LYS A 231 28.69 -3.03 33.55
C LYS A 231 30.07 -2.50 33.88
N ASP A 232 30.15 -1.48 34.73
CA ASP A 232 31.42 -1.01 35.27
C ASP A 232 31.65 -1.75 36.61
N PRO A 233 32.54 -2.76 36.64
CA PRO A 233 32.75 -3.59 37.83
C PRO A 233 33.31 -2.78 39.01
N LEU A 234 33.79 -1.56 38.77
CA LEU A 234 34.34 -0.66 39.80
C LEU A 234 33.27 0.03 40.66
N LEU A 235 32.01 0.07 40.20
CA LEU A 235 30.88 0.59 41.00
C LEU A 235 30.19 -0.51 41.82
N ALA A 236 30.47 -1.78 41.54
CA ALA A 236 30.05 -2.90 42.39
C ALA A 236 31.03 -3.01 43.57
N GLY A 237 30.68 -2.38 44.69
CA GLY A 237 31.45 -2.50 45.93
C GLY A 237 31.67 -3.96 46.35
N PRO A 238 32.66 -4.26 47.23
CA PRO A 238 32.98 -5.63 47.61
C PRO A 238 31.77 -6.27 48.29
N GLY A 239 31.07 -7.16 47.58
CA GLY A 239 29.84 -7.83 48.04
C GLY A 239 28.56 -7.54 47.23
N GLY A 240 28.64 -6.95 46.03
CA GLY A 240 27.51 -6.88 45.11
C GLY A 240 27.01 -8.28 44.69
N PRO A 241 25.70 -8.48 44.47
CA PRO A 241 25.15 -9.79 44.10
C PRO A 241 25.74 -10.24 42.77
N ASP A 242 26.23 -11.48 42.71
CA ASP A 242 26.71 -12.11 41.48
C ASP A 242 25.58 -12.08 40.43
N TYR A 243 25.83 -11.40 39.32
CA TYR A 243 24.88 -11.34 38.22
C TYR A 243 24.89 -12.69 37.50
N GLU A 244 23.87 -13.51 37.71
CA GLU A 244 23.67 -14.73 36.92
C GLU A 244 23.54 -14.37 35.43
N GLU A 245 24.37 -15.01 34.62
CA GLU A 245 24.40 -14.85 33.17
C GLU A 245 23.13 -15.49 32.60
N ASP A 246 22.24 -14.65 32.05
CA ASP A 246 20.94 -15.06 31.51
C ASP A 246 21.16 -15.97 30.27
N THR A 247 21.28 -17.28 30.51
CA THR A 247 21.52 -18.31 29.48
C THR A 247 20.23 -18.74 28.76
N ALA A 248 19.24 -17.85 28.66
CA ALA A 248 18.01 -18.07 27.91
C ALA A 248 18.18 -17.72 26.42
N SER A 249 18.98 -18.52 25.71
CA SER A 249 18.98 -18.50 24.25
C SER A 249 17.73 -19.19 23.71
N ASN A 250 16.98 -18.51 22.84
CA ASN A 250 15.73 -19.03 22.23
C ASN A 250 15.96 -20.17 21.20
N TYR A 251 17.15 -20.75 21.14
CA TYR A 251 17.48 -21.83 20.20
C TYR A 251 17.11 -23.22 20.68
N HIS A 252 16.74 -23.39 21.96
CA HIS A 252 16.27 -24.66 22.50
C HIS A 252 14.87 -24.53 23.12
N GLY A 253 13.84 -24.70 22.29
CA GLY A 253 12.57 -25.30 22.68
C GLY A 253 11.71 -24.59 23.76
N GLY A 254 11.92 -23.30 24.03
CA GLY A 254 11.07 -22.52 24.93
C GLY A 254 9.79 -22.03 24.25
N ALA A 255 8.63 -22.18 24.91
CA ALA A 255 7.33 -21.76 24.39
C ALA A 255 7.29 -20.25 24.07
N PRO A 256 6.58 -19.82 23.00
CA PRO A 256 6.58 -18.43 22.57
C PRO A 256 5.90 -17.54 23.62
N ALA A 257 6.47 -16.36 23.84
CA ALA A 257 5.86 -15.34 24.69
C ALA A 257 4.54 -14.83 24.06
N SER A 258 3.49 -14.75 24.89
CA SER A 258 2.15 -14.29 24.50
C SER A 258 2.17 -12.85 23.96
N LEU A 259 1.46 -12.64 22.84
CA LEU A 259 1.32 -11.34 22.15
C LEU A 259 0.36 -10.35 22.84
N VAL A 260 -0.24 -10.73 23.97
CA VAL A 260 -1.14 -9.86 24.74
C VAL A 260 -0.61 -9.75 26.16
N GLY A 261 -0.12 -8.55 26.49
CA GLY A 261 0.12 -8.10 27.86
C GLY A 261 1.27 -8.81 28.59
N GLY A 262 2.50 -8.67 28.10
CA GLY A 262 3.74 -8.48 28.88
C GLY A 262 4.06 -9.36 30.11
N LEU A 263 3.39 -10.48 30.34
CA LEU A 263 3.64 -11.36 31.48
C LEU A 263 3.88 -12.78 30.94
N SER A 264 5.09 -13.28 31.15
CA SER A 264 5.44 -14.66 30.85
C SER A 264 4.82 -15.60 31.88
N GLY A 265 4.34 -16.76 31.43
CA GLY A 265 3.58 -17.72 32.26
C GLY A 265 4.35 -18.27 33.48
N GLN A 266 5.65 -18.01 33.61
CA GLN A 266 6.44 -18.38 34.78
C GLN A 266 6.18 -17.49 36.00
N GLN A 267 5.76 -16.23 35.82
CA GLN A 267 5.51 -15.33 36.96
C GLN A 267 4.22 -15.67 37.72
N LEU A 268 3.29 -16.42 37.10
CA LEU A 268 2.06 -16.87 37.77
C LEU A 268 2.29 -18.08 38.70
N TYR A 269 3.29 -18.91 38.44
CA TYR A 269 3.51 -20.15 39.20
C TYR A 269 4.35 -19.97 40.47
N GLN A 270 5.02 -18.83 40.65
CA GLN A 270 5.85 -18.56 41.84
C GLN A 270 5.06 -18.00 43.03
N LYS A 271 3.73 -18.00 42.99
CA LYS A 271 2.87 -17.42 44.04
C LYS A 271 2.05 -18.43 44.84
N GLY A 272 2.62 -19.60 45.16
CA GLY A 272 1.98 -20.55 46.08
C GLY A 272 2.93 -21.60 46.65
N GLY A 273 3.40 -21.40 47.89
CA GLY A 273 4.17 -22.42 48.62
C GLY A 273 4.66 -21.98 50.01
N TYR A 274 3.80 -22.20 51.02
CA TYR A 274 3.95 -22.31 52.49
C TYR A 274 5.24 -21.87 53.26
N PRO A 275 5.09 -21.36 54.51
CA PRO A 275 6.16 -20.77 55.30
C PRO A 275 6.98 -21.84 56.05
N VAL A 276 8.31 -21.81 55.91
CA VAL A 276 9.20 -22.66 56.73
C VAL A 276 9.62 -21.89 57.98
N ARG A 277 9.26 -22.52 59.10
CA ARG A 277 9.40 -22.20 60.52
C ARG A 277 10.86 -21.90 60.92
N ALA A 278 11.12 -20.71 61.46
CA ALA A 278 12.38 -20.36 62.11
C ALA A 278 12.45 -20.91 63.54
N TYR A 279 13.58 -21.51 63.93
CA TYR A 279 13.90 -21.88 65.31
C TYR A 279 14.63 -20.71 66.01
N PRO A 280 14.44 -20.47 67.31
CA PRO A 280 15.02 -19.34 68.03
C PRO A 280 16.47 -19.60 68.49
N PRO A 281 17.24 -18.54 68.84
CA PRO A 281 18.66 -18.65 69.21
C PRO A 281 18.84 -19.20 70.64
N SER A 282 19.81 -20.09 70.86
CA SER A 282 20.19 -20.53 72.20
C SER A 282 21.12 -19.49 72.86
N ALA A 283 20.61 -18.85 73.91
CA ALA A 283 21.41 -18.08 74.86
C ALA A 283 22.17 -19.03 75.81
N GLY A 284 23.41 -18.68 76.14
CA GLY A 284 24.25 -19.44 77.07
C GLY A 284 23.81 -19.34 78.54
N GLY A 285 24.24 -20.34 79.32
CA GLY A 285 24.23 -20.32 80.78
C GLY A 285 25.42 -21.16 81.27
N GLY A 286 26.28 -20.57 82.09
CA GLY A 286 27.43 -21.24 82.70
C GLY A 286 27.05 -22.11 83.90
N TYR A 287 27.82 -23.18 84.11
CA TYR A 287 28.78 -23.41 85.20
C TYR A 287 29.56 -24.68 84.85
#